data_AF-A0A7R9I8E2-F1
#
_entry.id   AF-A0A7R9I8E2-F1
#
_cell.length_a   1.000
_cell.length_b   1.000
_cell.length_c   1.000
_cell.angle_alpha   90.00
_cell.angle_beta   90.00
_cell.angle_gamma   90.00
#
_symmetry.space_group_name_H-M   'P 1'
#
loop_
_entity.id
_entity.type
_entity.pdbx_description
1 polymer ?
#
loop_
_entity_poly.entity_id
_entity_poly.type
_entity_poly.pdbx_seq_one_letter_code
_entity_poly.pdbx_strand_id
1 'polypeptide(L)'
;MREWHSRLDHLHLTNSYGLFRRMTGVGGRPEVIIVGSNNMEGPWKEYNFLYKPGNVNNTPPFVAPHQPRLDWQMWFAALGTYHQNPWLMSLTYRLLTGQKEVLNLLDKARNPFPVKPPKYIKANLYHYHYTPWSQR
;
A
#
# COMPACT_ATOMS: atom_id res chain seq x y z
N MET A 1 -8.70 17.64 -24.41
CA MET A 1 -9.70 17.05 -23.48
C MET A 1 -9.82 17.79 -22.15
N ARG A 2 -8.72 18.09 -21.42
CA ARG A 2 -8.76 18.83 -20.14
C ARG A 2 -9.36 20.24 -20.24
N GLU A 3 -8.97 21.02 -21.25
CA GLU A 3 -9.53 22.37 -21.48
C GLU A 3 -11.01 22.36 -21.85
N TRP A 4 -11.44 21.39 -22.66
CA TRP A 4 -12.85 21.22 -23.02
C TRP A 4 -13.69 20.88 -21.79
N HIS A 5 -13.19 19.98 -20.94
CA HIS A 5 -13.86 19.66 -19.70
C HIS A 5 -13.94 20.88 -18.76
N SER A 6 -12.86 21.66 -18.58
CA SER A 6 -12.92 22.85 -17.71
C SER A 6 -13.87 23.94 -18.22
N ARG A 7 -14.01 24.08 -19.55
CA ARG A 7 -14.95 25.03 -20.16
C ARG A 7 -16.41 24.58 -20.05
N LEU A 8 -16.66 23.27 -19.99
CA LEU A 8 -18.00 22.68 -19.93
C LEU A 8 -18.43 22.24 -18.51
N ASP A 9 -17.54 22.37 -17.52
CA ASP A 9 -17.76 21.97 -16.12
C ASP A 9 -18.93 22.72 -15.48
N HIS A 10 -19.03 24.03 -15.75
CA HIS A 10 -20.13 24.88 -15.26
C HIS A 10 -21.51 24.45 -15.79
N LEU A 11 -21.55 23.82 -16.97
CA LEU A 11 -22.78 23.32 -17.58
C LEU A 11 -23.08 21.87 -17.16
N HIS A 12 -22.21 21.24 -16.38
CA HIS A 12 -22.27 19.82 -16.01
C HIS A 12 -22.40 18.85 -17.22
N LEU A 13 -22.05 19.30 -18.43
CA LEU A 13 -22.23 18.55 -19.68
C LEU A 13 -21.18 17.44 -19.87
N THR A 14 -20.07 17.51 -19.16
CA THR A 14 -19.01 16.50 -19.22
C THR A 14 -18.71 16.00 -17.82
N ASN A 15 -18.99 14.72 -17.53
CA ASN A 15 -18.56 14.12 -16.29
C ASN A 15 -17.14 13.59 -16.45
N SER A 16 -16.30 13.84 -15.47
CA SER A 16 -14.99 13.19 -15.38
C SER A 16 -15.16 11.75 -14.94
N TYR A 17 -15.44 10.86 -15.88
CA TYR A 17 -15.51 9.43 -15.58
C TYR A 17 -14.13 8.93 -15.14
N GLY A 18 -14.04 8.54 -13.87
CA GLY A 18 -12.85 7.91 -13.29
C GLY A 18 -12.92 7.91 -11.77
N LEU A 19 -12.95 6.73 -11.15
CA LEU A 19 -13.11 6.52 -9.70
C LEU A 19 -12.10 7.32 -8.85
N PHE A 20 -10.92 7.66 -9.40
CA PHE A 20 -9.88 8.50 -8.77
C PHE A 20 -9.19 9.40 -9.79
N ARG A 21 -9.93 10.38 -10.31
CA ARG A 21 -9.44 11.32 -11.33
C ARG A 21 -8.17 12.10 -10.94
N ARG A 22 -7.94 12.32 -9.64
CA ARG A 22 -6.68 12.84 -9.09
C ARG A 22 -6.16 11.82 -8.09
N MET A 23 -5.22 10.99 -8.54
CA MET A 23 -4.49 10.13 -7.62
C MET A 23 -3.55 10.96 -6.76
N THR A 24 -3.42 10.57 -5.49
CA THR A 24 -2.42 11.09 -4.56
C THR A 24 -1.02 10.85 -5.14
N GLY A 25 -0.21 11.91 -5.23
CA GLY A 25 1.11 11.83 -5.89
C GLY A 25 1.77 13.17 -6.18
N VAL A 26 1.06 14.30 -5.99
CA VAL A 26 1.58 15.66 -6.18
C VAL A 26 2.73 16.02 -5.20
N GLY A 27 3.06 15.14 -4.25
CA GLY A 27 4.22 15.26 -3.36
C GLY A 27 4.87 13.92 -3.02
N GLY A 28 4.74 12.92 -3.90
CA GLY A 28 5.08 11.52 -3.61
C GLY A 28 3.87 10.69 -3.19
N ARG A 29 3.96 9.38 -3.38
CA ARG A 29 2.92 8.41 -3.04
C ARG A 29 3.15 7.92 -1.60
N PRO A 30 2.26 8.23 -0.64
CA PRO A 30 2.40 7.74 0.72
C PRO A 30 2.13 6.24 0.76
N GLU A 31 2.98 5.50 1.46
CA GLU A 31 2.89 4.06 1.62
C GLU A 31 3.20 3.63 3.05
N VAL A 32 2.27 2.90 3.66
CA VAL A 32 2.49 2.27 4.97
C VAL A 32 3.18 0.93 4.76
N ILE A 33 4.36 0.79 5.35
CA ILE A 33 5.18 -0.43 5.36
C ILE A 33 5.08 -1.09 6.73
N ILE A 34 4.67 -2.35 6.75
CA ILE A 34 4.56 -3.16 7.97
C ILE A 34 5.86 -3.91 8.16
N VAL A 35 6.48 -3.75 9.31
CA VAL A 35 7.73 -4.44 9.64
C VAL A 35 7.64 -5.13 10.99
N GLY A 36 8.22 -6.32 11.07
CA GLY A 36 8.26 -7.14 12.28
C GLY A 36 9.67 -7.29 12.84
N SER A 37 9.78 -7.59 14.13
CA SER A 37 11.03 -7.95 14.79
C SER A 37 10.78 -8.82 16.03
N ASN A 38 11.82 -9.56 16.46
CA ASN A 38 11.83 -10.30 17.72
C ASN A 38 12.50 -9.53 18.88
N ASN A 39 13.17 -8.42 18.57
CA ASN A 39 13.78 -7.51 19.54
C ASN A 39 13.36 -6.05 19.19
N MET A 40 13.19 -5.22 20.21
CA MET A 40 12.84 -3.80 20.04
C MET A 40 13.92 -3.03 19.28
N GLU A 41 15.19 -3.41 19.46
CA GLU A 41 16.36 -2.80 18.81
C GLU A 41 16.50 -3.23 17.34
N GLY A 42 15.76 -4.25 16.89
CA GLY A 42 15.87 -4.84 15.56
C GLY A 42 16.65 -6.17 15.54
N PRO A 43 16.95 -6.72 14.35
CA PRO A 43 16.66 -6.15 13.03
C PRO A 43 15.16 -6.19 12.69
N TRP A 44 14.67 -5.09 12.12
CA TRP A 44 13.29 -4.98 11.64
C TRP A 44 13.22 -5.45 10.18
N LYS A 45 12.30 -6.37 9.89
CA LYS A 45 12.12 -6.97 8.56
C LYS A 45 10.74 -6.66 8.01
N GLU A 46 10.67 -6.30 6.74
CA GLU A 46 9.43 -5.89 6.08
C GLU A 46 8.57 -7.08 5.64
N TYR A 47 7.27 -6.97 5.86
CA TYR A 47 6.29 -7.83 5.21
C TYR A 47 6.06 -7.32 3.79
N ASN A 48 6.33 -8.17 2.80
CA ASN A 48 6.11 -7.85 1.40
C ASN A 48 4.66 -8.15 1.00
N PHE A 49 4.08 -7.26 0.21
CA PHE A 49 2.76 -7.42 -0.40
C PHE A 49 2.90 -7.95 -1.82
N LEU A 50 1.82 -8.52 -2.36
CA LEU A 50 1.84 -9.16 -3.68
C LEU A 50 1.83 -8.15 -4.84
N TYR A 51 1.05 -7.08 -4.72
CA TYR A 51 0.77 -6.17 -5.84
C TYR A 51 0.99 -4.68 -5.49
N LYS A 52 0.99 -4.36 -4.20
CA LYS A 52 1.30 -3.03 -3.69
C LYS A 52 2.75 -2.64 -4.01
N PRO A 53 3.04 -1.38 -4.38
CA PRO A 53 4.40 -0.86 -4.40
C PRO A 53 5.10 -1.07 -3.06
N GLY A 54 6.36 -1.50 -3.11
CA GLY A 54 7.16 -1.79 -1.93
C GLY A 54 8.65 -1.69 -2.27
N ASN A 55 9.33 -2.83 -2.37
CA ASN A 55 10.74 -2.87 -2.76
C ASN A 55 10.97 -2.16 -4.12
N VAL A 56 11.78 -1.10 -4.11
CA VAL A 56 12.10 -0.27 -5.29
C VAL A 56 12.92 -1.00 -6.35
N ASN A 57 13.59 -2.10 -5.97
CA ASN A 57 14.34 -2.93 -6.90
C ASN A 57 13.47 -3.95 -7.64
N ASN A 58 12.17 -4.05 -7.30
CA ASN A 58 11.26 -4.97 -7.96
C ASN A 58 10.37 -4.24 -8.97
N THR A 59 10.24 -4.84 -10.14
CA THR A 59 9.26 -4.39 -11.15
C THR A 59 7.84 -4.61 -10.64
N PRO A 60 6.94 -3.60 -10.74
CA PRO A 60 5.54 -3.78 -10.40
C PRO A 60 4.86 -4.85 -11.26
N PRO A 61 4.05 -5.75 -10.68
CA PRO A 61 3.35 -6.78 -11.46
C PRO A 61 2.16 -6.19 -12.22
N PHE A 62 1.81 -6.83 -13.34
CA PHE A 62 0.52 -6.57 -14.00
C PHE A 62 -0.58 -7.36 -13.28
N VAL A 63 -1.56 -6.65 -12.71
CA VAL A 63 -2.58 -7.25 -11.83
C VAL A 63 -3.97 -7.35 -12.45
N ALA A 64 -4.25 -6.61 -13.52
CA ALA A 64 -5.57 -6.64 -14.15
C ALA A 64 -5.89 -8.03 -14.73
N PRO A 65 -7.12 -8.56 -14.58
CA PRO A 65 -8.33 -7.92 -14.06
C PRO A 65 -8.54 -8.07 -12.53
N HIS A 66 -7.63 -8.70 -11.81
CA HIS A 66 -7.73 -8.91 -10.37
C HIS A 66 -7.63 -7.58 -9.60
N GLN A 67 -8.43 -7.44 -8.54
CA GLN A 67 -8.45 -6.26 -7.68
C GLN A 67 -8.07 -6.66 -6.24
N PRO A 68 -6.76 -6.67 -5.91
CA PRO A 68 -6.29 -7.13 -4.61
C PRO A 68 -6.80 -6.18 -3.51
N ARG A 69 -7.76 -6.67 -2.73
CA ARG A 69 -8.50 -5.84 -1.78
C ARG A 69 -7.62 -5.33 -0.64
N LEU A 70 -6.68 -6.14 -0.14
CA LEU A 70 -5.78 -5.77 0.94
C LEU A 70 -4.79 -4.68 0.49
N ASP A 71 -4.08 -4.91 -0.62
CA ASP A 71 -3.13 -3.96 -1.22
C ASP A 71 -3.80 -2.60 -1.50
N TRP A 72 -5.03 -2.65 -2.00
CA TRP A 72 -5.88 -1.48 -2.24
C TRP A 72 -6.24 -0.75 -0.94
N GLN A 73 -6.71 -1.47 0.08
CA GLN A 73 -7.02 -0.89 1.40
C GLN A 73 -5.80 -0.24 2.05
N MET A 74 -4.61 -0.83 1.89
CA MET A 74 -3.36 -0.25 2.38
C MET A 74 -3.03 1.11 1.75
N TRP A 75 -3.49 1.40 0.52
CA TRP A 75 -3.35 2.74 -0.06
C TRP A 75 -4.21 3.76 0.69
N PHE A 76 -5.47 3.43 1.02
CA PHE A 76 -6.33 4.32 1.84
C PHE A 76 -5.79 4.48 3.25
N ALA A 77 -5.27 3.42 3.86
CA ALA A 77 -4.68 3.49 5.19
C ALA A 77 -3.51 4.48 5.25
N ALA A 78 -2.76 4.65 4.16
CA ALA A 78 -1.66 5.62 4.10
C ALA A 78 -2.13 7.09 4.02
N LEU A 79 -3.41 7.34 3.72
CA LEU A 79 -3.98 8.68 3.60
C LEU A 79 -4.66 9.19 4.88
N GLY A 80 -4.77 8.33 5.91
CA GLY A 80 -5.47 8.66 7.15
C GLY A 80 -4.73 8.11 8.37
N THR A 81 -5.40 8.18 9.52
CA THR A 81 -4.86 7.63 10.77
C THR A 81 -5.33 6.19 10.99
N TYR A 82 -4.64 5.47 11.87
CA TYR A 82 -5.05 4.10 12.23
C TYR A 82 -6.42 4.06 12.93
N HIS A 83 -6.83 5.14 13.61
CA HIS A 83 -8.17 5.24 14.20
C HIS A 83 -9.29 5.22 13.16
N GLN A 84 -9.04 5.80 11.97
CA GLN A 84 -9.98 5.78 10.84
C GLN A 84 -9.95 4.44 10.10
N ASN A 85 -8.94 3.61 10.36
CA ASN A 85 -8.69 2.33 9.68
C ASN A 85 -8.56 1.18 10.72
N PRO A 86 -9.60 0.87 11.50
CA PRO A 86 -9.52 -0.10 12.60
C PRO A 86 -9.14 -1.52 12.14
N TRP A 87 -9.39 -1.84 10.86
CA TRP A 87 -8.96 -3.10 10.24
C TRP A 87 -7.43 -3.27 10.24
N LEU A 88 -6.66 -2.18 10.27
CA LEU A 88 -5.19 -2.23 10.31
C LEU A 88 -4.70 -2.82 11.64
N MET A 89 -5.38 -2.50 12.76
CA MET A 89 -5.07 -3.10 14.06
C MET A 89 -5.40 -4.59 14.08
N SER A 90 -6.51 -4.98 13.44
CA SER A 90 -6.86 -6.40 13.26
C SER A 90 -5.84 -7.13 12.39
N LEU A 91 -5.34 -6.49 11.32
CA LEU A 91 -4.27 -7.04 10.49
C LEU A 91 -2.99 -7.25 11.34
N THR A 92 -2.55 -6.22 12.07
CA THR A 92 -1.35 -6.30 12.92
C THR A 92 -1.48 -7.41 13.97
N TYR A 93 -2.64 -7.53 14.64
CA TYR A 93 -2.88 -8.60 15.59
C TYR A 93 -2.73 -9.98 14.94
N ARG A 94 -3.35 -10.19 13.76
CA ARG A 94 -3.30 -11.46 13.05
C ARG A 94 -1.90 -11.81 12.52
N LEU A 95 -1.08 -10.80 12.23
CA LEU A 95 0.34 -10.99 11.90
C LEU A 95 1.15 -11.40 13.14
N LEU A 96 0.91 -10.77 14.30
CA LEU A 96 1.53 -11.14 15.59
C LEU A 96 1.16 -12.56 16.03
N THR A 97 -0.04 -13.04 15.69
CA THR A 97 -0.46 -14.41 15.97
C THR A 97 -0.10 -15.40 14.85
N GLY A 98 0.49 -14.94 13.74
CA GLY A 98 0.90 -15.80 12.62
C GLY A 98 -0.26 -16.49 11.90
N GLN A 99 -1.40 -15.80 11.78
CA GLN A 99 -2.60 -16.39 11.17
C GLN A 99 -2.39 -16.70 9.68
N LYS A 100 -2.56 -17.97 9.30
CA LYS A 100 -2.27 -18.47 7.93
C LYS A 100 -3.11 -17.79 6.86
N GLU A 101 -4.39 -17.53 7.13
CA GLU A 101 -5.30 -16.89 6.18
C GLU A 101 -4.85 -15.46 5.84
N VAL A 102 -4.30 -14.73 6.80
CA VAL A 102 -3.75 -13.38 6.58
C VAL A 102 -2.40 -13.45 5.87
N LEU A 103 -1.52 -14.37 6.26
CA LEU A 103 -0.23 -14.55 5.59
C LEU A 103 -0.40 -14.94 4.12
N ASN A 104 -1.49 -15.63 3.75
CA ASN A 104 -1.83 -15.94 2.36
C ASN A 104 -2.21 -14.70 1.51
N LEU A 105 -2.58 -13.58 2.14
CA LEU A 105 -2.86 -12.32 1.44
C LEU A 105 -1.57 -11.52 1.14
N LEU A 106 -0.45 -11.92 1.73
CA LEU A 106 0.87 -11.29 1.56
C LEU A 106 1.76 -12.13 0.65
N ASP A 107 2.94 -11.60 0.30
CA ASP A 107 3.95 -12.37 -0.41
C ASP A 107 4.60 -13.41 0.53
N LYS A 108 4.06 -14.62 0.47
CA LYS A 108 4.54 -15.77 1.24
C LYS A 108 5.96 -16.18 0.92
N ALA A 109 6.39 -16.03 -0.34
CA ALA A 109 7.74 -16.42 -0.75
C ALA A 109 8.79 -15.53 -0.09
N ARG A 110 8.43 -14.27 0.19
CA ARG A 110 9.26 -13.29 0.90
C ARG A 110 8.81 -13.03 2.32
N ASN A 111 8.16 -13.99 2.98
CA ASN A 111 7.76 -13.85 4.39
C ASN A 111 8.99 -13.85 5.31
N PRO A 112 9.28 -12.77 6.06
CA PRO A 112 10.44 -12.70 6.95
C PRO A 112 10.34 -13.59 8.20
N PHE A 113 9.15 -14.10 8.52
CA PHE A 113 8.84 -14.88 9.71
C PHE A 113 8.12 -16.21 9.37
N PRO A 114 8.79 -17.16 8.69
CA PRO A 114 8.14 -18.39 8.21
C PRO A 114 7.89 -19.44 9.30
N VAL A 115 8.71 -19.46 10.35
CA VAL A 115 8.64 -20.47 11.42
C VAL A 115 7.76 -20.01 12.58
N LYS A 116 7.95 -18.77 13.05
CA LYS A 116 7.25 -18.20 14.19
C LYS A 116 6.96 -16.71 13.92
N PRO A 117 5.74 -16.21 14.25
CA PRO A 117 5.44 -14.79 14.09
C PRO A 117 6.36 -13.91 14.95
N PRO A 118 6.53 -12.63 14.56
CA PRO A 118 7.37 -11.70 15.30
C PRO A 118 6.75 -11.34 16.65
N LYS A 119 7.59 -10.94 17.62
CA LYS A 119 7.12 -10.42 18.92
C LYS A 119 6.61 -8.98 18.83
N TYR A 120 7.17 -8.21 17.91
CA TYR A 120 6.86 -6.80 17.73
C TYR A 120 6.56 -6.50 16.27
N ILE A 121 5.57 -5.65 16.03
CA ILE A 121 5.27 -5.09 14.72
C ILE A 121 5.22 -3.57 14.85
N LYS A 122 5.76 -2.88 13.87
CA LYS A 122 5.59 -1.44 13.69
C LYS A 122 5.17 -1.14 12.25
N ALA A 123 4.54 0.01 12.06
CA ALA A 123 4.14 0.51 10.75
C ALA A 123 4.87 1.83 10.50
N ASN A 124 5.58 1.93 9.38
CA ASN A 124 6.30 3.12 8.96
C ASN A 124 5.58 3.73 7.75
N LEU A 125 5.40 5.06 7.74
CA LEU A 125 4.89 5.77 6.58
C LEU A 125 6.05 6.31 5.75
N TYR A 126 6.15 5.88 4.50
CA TYR A 126 7.14 6.35 3.53
C TYR A 126 6.47 7.14 2.41
N HIS A 127 7.22 8.04 1.78
CA HIS A 127 6.80 8.74 0.56
C HIS A 127 7.65 8.26 -0.62
N TYR A 128 7.01 7.58 -1.56
CA TYR A 128 7.66 7.07 -2.75
C TYR A 128 7.59 8.11 -3.87
N HIS A 129 8.74 8.44 -4.45
CA HIS A 129 8.85 9.33 -5.59
C HIS A 129 9.23 8.53 -6.82
N TYR A 130 8.44 8.67 -7.88
CA TYR A 130 8.76 8.07 -9.17
C TYR A 130 9.86 8.87 -9.86
N THR A 131 10.83 8.20 -10.45
CA THR A 131 11.86 8.85 -11.24
C THR A 131 11.25 9.52 -12.47
N PRO A 132 11.71 10.74 -12.83
CA PRO A 132 11.32 11.36 -14.08
C PRO A 132 11.87 10.54 -15.25
N TRP A 133 11.22 10.68 -16.41
CA TRP A 133 11.63 9.97 -17.63
C TRP A 133 13.11 10.18 -18.00
N SER A 134 13.66 11.36 -17.71
CA SER A 134 15.05 11.74 -17.99
C SER A 134 16.11 11.05 -17.13
N GLN A 135 15.72 10.31 -16.10
CA GLN A 135 16.63 9.61 -15.17
C GLN A 135 16.48 8.08 -15.25
N ARG A 136 16.03 7.56 -16.39
CA ARG A 136 15.98 6.10 -16.65
C ARG A 136 17.34 5.53 -17.04
#